data_AF-A0A1A8CVI4-F1
#
_entry.id   AF-A0A1A8CVI4-F1
#
_cell.length_a   1.000
_cell.length_b   1.000
_cell.length_c   1.000
_cell.angle_alpha   90.00
_cell.angle_beta   90.00
_cell.angle_gamma   90.00
#
_symmetry.space_group_name_H-M   'P 1'
#
loop_
_entity.id
_entity.type
_entity.pdbx_description
1 polymer ?
#
loop_
_entity_poly.entity_id
_entity_poly.type
_entity_poly.pdbx_seq_one_letter_code
_entity_poly.pdbx_strand_id
1 'polypeptide(L)'
;MAQHLGDSHRRFLQKMMVSGIIDDKKAKALHQFCCETHKTQYAPDKLDEFIETINSKLQPLFMQIRKGMSEENGQQFYALVNTAETEITRMSSEYADNELELFRKTMDLIVSSENGTASSTDILNSADMMITKKLKKSETEHLLTRLVSDKWLCEKRGEYTLSTRCIIEMEPYIRAMYQDQVKMCYICHSVAFQCQICDNPSCGIKIHRPCVARYFKGRTEPHCPSCDDFWPHEIPEVRGLHSQSKR
;
A
#
# COMPACT_ATOMS: atom_id res chain seq x y z
N MET A 1 -19.11 8.34 24.81
CA MET A 1 -18.46 9.65 25.07
C MET A 1 -17.47 9.87 23.94
N ALA A 2 -17.54 11.00 23.23
CA ALA A 2 -16.62 11.24 22.11
C ALA A 2 -15.18 11.34 22.63
N GLN A 3 -14.29 10.47 22.18
CA GLN A 3 -12.86 10.55 22.52
C GLN A 3 -12.32 11.92 22.08
N HIS A 4 -11.75 12.66 23.01
CA HIS A 4 -11.28 14.02 22.79
C HIS A 4 -9.90 13.99 22.11
N LEU A 5 -9.72 14.78 21.05
CA LEU A 5 -8.45 14.90 20.35
C LEU A 5 -7.48 15.78 21.16
N GLY A 6 -6.65 15.14 21.98
CA GLY A 6 -5.57 15.80 22.73
C GLY A 6 -4.32 16.14 21.91
N ASP A 7 -3.39 16.87 22.52
CA ASP A 7 -2.14 17.32 21.87
C ASP A 7 -1.22 16.16 21.46
N SER A 8 -1.26 15.03 22.18
CA SER A 8 -0.56 13.80 21.79
C SER A 8 -0.97 13.33 20.40
N HIS A 9 -2.28 13.36 20.10
CA HIS A 9 -2.83 13.00 18.79
C HIS A 9 -2.40 14.00 17.70
N ARG A 10 -2.41 15.30 18.00
CA ARG A 10 -1.96 16.35 17.05
C ARG A 10 -0.49 16.18 16.70
N ARG A 11 0.35 15.91 17.70
CA ARG A 11 1.78 15.67 17.52
C ARG A 11 2.05 14.42 16.69
N PHE A 12 1.29 13.34 16.94
CA PHE A 12 1.37 12.11 16.16
C PHE A 12 1.06 12.39 14.69
N LEU A 13 -0.04 13.09 14.41
CA LEU A 13 -0.45 13.47 13.05
C LEU A 13 0.61 14.34 12.35
N GLN A 14 1.16 15.35 13.04
CA GLN A 14 2.24 16.19 12.48
C GLN A 14 3.45 15.36 12.07
N LYS A 15 3.85 14.38 12.89
CA LYS A 15 4.97 13.49 12.57
C LYS A 15 4.65 12.54 11.41
N MET A 16 3.40 12.06 11.31
CA MET A 16 2.92 11.29 10.15
C MET A 16 3.04 12.08 8.85
N MET A 17 2.59 13.34 8.84
CA MET A 17 2.63 14.20 7.65
C MET A 17 4.05 14.41 7.12
N VAL A 18 5.04 14.58 8.00
CA VAL A 18 6.44 14.76 7.61
C VAL A 18 7.07 13.45 7.11
N SER A 19 6.68 12.31 7.68
CA SER A 19 7.32 11.02 7.36
C SER A 19 6.78 10.38 6.08
N GLY A 20 5.56 10.74 5.66
CA GLY A 20 4.84 10.13 4.53
C GLY A 20 4.30 8.73 4.86
N ILE A 21 5.19 7.80 5.19
CA ILE A 21 4.88 6.42 5.59
C ILE A 21 5.78 5.99 6.74
N ILE A 22 5.23 5.27 7.73
CA ILE A 22 6.01 4.69 8.84
C ILE A 22 5.66 3.23 9.06
N ASP A 23 6.65 2.42 9.42
CA ASP A 23 6.42 1.02 9.79
C ASP A 23 5.78 0.87 11.18
N ASP A 24 5.24 -0.32 11.48
CA ASP A 24 4.55 -0.61 12.75
C ASP A 24 5.42 -0.38 14.00
N LYS A 25 6.72 -0.65 13.94
CA LYS A 25 7.63 -0.43 15.08
C LYS A 25 7.78 1.07 15.34
N LYS A 26 7.97 1.86 14.28
CA LYS A 26 8.04 3.32 14.36
C LYS A 26 6.71 3.93 14.79
N ALA A 27 5.58 3.41 14.33
CA ALA A 27 4.26 3.89 14.74
C ALA A 27 4.02 3.68 16.24
N LYS A 28 4.36 2.50 16.77
CA LYS A 28 4.30 2.22 18.21
C LYS A 28 5.24 3.11 19.03
N ALA A 29 6.49 3.27 18.59
CA ALA A 29 7.45 4.17 19.23
C ALA A 29 6.99 5.63 19.21
N LEU A 30 6.39 6.08 18.10
CA LEU A 30 5.86 7.43 17.97
C LEU A 30 4.65 7.64 18.90
N HIS A 31 3.76 6.66 19.00
CA HIS A 31 2.64 6.69 19.93
C HIS A 31 3.12 6.81 21.38
N GLN A 32 4.08 5.99 21.80
CA GLN A 32 4.71 6.09 23.11
C GLN A 32 5.29 7.49 23.35
N PHE A 33 6.11 7.97 22.43
CA PHE A 33 6.74 9.28 22.53
C PHE A 33 5.72 10.43 22.65
N CYS A 34 4.65 10.39 21.87
CA CYS A 34 3.57 11.39 21.92
C CYS A 34 2.83 11.35 23.26
N CYS A 35 2.57 10.17 23.81
CA CYS A 35 1.89 10.02 25.09
C CYS A 35 2.75 10.51 26.26
N GLU A 36 4.02 10.14 26.29
CA GLU A 36 4.98 10.56 27.32
C GLU A 36 5.19 12.08 27.33
N THR A 37 5.36 12.67 26.14
CA THR A 37 5.59 14.12 25.97
C THR A 37 4.42 14.95 26.52
N HIS A 38 3.18 14.47 26.33
CA HIS A 38 1.97 15.17 26.73
C HIS A 38 1.34 14.63 28.03
N LYS A 39 2.04 13.74 28.76
CA LYS A 39 1.59 13.13 30.02
C LYS A 39 0.20 12.47 29.94
N THR A 40 -0.11 11.86 28.80
CA THR A 40 -1.36 11.11 28.62
C THR A 40 -1.16 9.62 28.90
N GLN A 41 -2.22 8.91 29.28
CA GLN A 41 -2.16 7.46 29.52
C GLN A 41 -1.66 6.73 28.26
N TYR A 42 -0.53 6.04 28.39
CA TYR A 42 0.03 5.19 27.35
C TYR A 42 -0.35 3.74 27.62
N ALA A 43 -0.83 3.05 26.58
CA ALA A 43 -1.01 1.61 26.57
C ALA A 43 -0.45 1.06 25.25
N PRO A 44 0.54 0.14 25.30
CA PRO A 44 1.19 -0.38 24.09
C PRO A 44 0.24 -0.98 23.05
N ASP A 45 -0.84 -1.60 23.53
CA ASP A 45 -1.80 -2.32 22.68
C ASP A 45 -2.95 -1.44 22.16
N LYS A 46 -2.98 -0.15 22.51
CA LYS A 46 -4.07 0.78 22.15
C LYS A 46 -3.72 1.70 20.98
N LEU A 47 -2.73 1.35 20.15
CA LEU A 47 -2.38 2.15 18.98
C LEU A 47 -3.57 2.28 18.00
N ASP A 48 -4.31 1.18 17.76
CA ASP A 48 -5.44 1.20 16.84
C ASP A 48 -6.58 2.10 17.37
N GLU A 49 -6.94 2.00 18.65
CA GLU A 49 -7.91 2.92 19.31
C GLU A 49 -7.46 4.39 19.23
N PHE A 50 -6.16 4.65 19.40
CA PHE A 50 -5.57 5.99 19.31
C PHE A 50 -5.69 6.55 17.88
N ILE A 51 -5.44 5.71 16.86
CA ILE A 51 -5.60 6.08 15.46
C ILE A 51 -7.08 6.29 15.10
N GLU A 52 -8.00 5.45 15.61
CA GLU A 52 -9.44 5.61 15.43
C GLU A 52 -9.93 6.95 15.98
N THR A 53 -9.42 7.37 17.15
CA THR A 53 -9.70 8.69 17.72
C THR A 53 -9.32 9.81 16.74
N ILE A 54 -8.11 9.73 16.14
CA ILE A 54 -7.64 10.69 15.14
C ILE A 54 -8.55 10.67 13.90
N ASN A 55 -8.80 9.48 13.35
CA ASN A 55 -9.57 9.30 12.13
C ASN A 55 -10.99 9.83 12.26
N SER A 56 -11.63 9.69 13.43
CA SER A 56 -12.96 10.28 13.69
C SER A 56 -13.01 11.79 13.49
N LYS A 57 -11.88 12.48 13.67
CA LYS A 57 -11.74 13.93 13.48
C LYS A 57 -11.22 14.31 12.10
N LEU A 58 -10.54 13.42 11.42
CA LEU A 58 -10.05 13.63 10.06
C LEU A 58 -11.11 13.31 9.00
N GLN A 59 -12.10 12.47 9.31
CA GLN A 59 -13.14 12.06 8.38
C GLN A 59 -13.88 13.23 7.69
N PRO A 60 -14.26 14.35 8.38
CA PRO A 60 -14.88 15.50 7.72
C PRO A 60 -13.95 16.23 6.73
N LEU A 61 -12.64 15.99 6.82
CA LEU A 61 -11.63 16.55 5.91
C LEU A 61 -11.28 15.59 4.78
N PHE A 62 -11.99 14.46 4.66
CA PHE A 62 -11.66 13.38 3.72
C PHE A 62 -10.22 12.87 3.90
N MET A 63 -9.75 12.82 5.14
CA MET A 63 -8.42 12.33 5.47
C MET A 63 -8.54 11.19 6.48
N GLN A 64 -7.63 10.22 6.42
CA GLN A 64 -7.52 9.20 7.46
C GLN A 64 -6.12 8.60 7.50
N ILE A 65 -5.68 8.14 8.66
CA ILE A 65 -4.51 7.29 8.79
C ILE A 65 -4.94 5.86 8.49
N ARG A 66 -4.37 5.25 7.45
CA ARG A 66 -4.61 3.85 7.09
C ARG A 66 -3.42 2.99 7.38
N LYS A 67 -3.73 1.76 7.78
CA LYS A 67 -2.81 0.65 7.86
C LYS A 67 -2.79 -0.10 6.53
N GLY A 68 -1.61 -0.47 6.05
CA GLY A 68 -1.42 -1.34 4.90
C GLY A 68 -0.24 -2.28 5.11
N MET A 69 -0.03 -3.20 4.17
CA MET A 69 1.10 -4.13 4.22
C MET A 69 1.90 -4.12 2.93
N SER A 70 3.21 -4.30 3.05
CA SER A 70 4.07 -4.57 1.90
C SER A 70 3.71 -5.93 1.30
N GLU A 71 3.50 -5.95 -0.01
CA GLU A 71 3.23 -7.20 -0.75
C GLU A 71 4.49 -8.08 -0.90
N GLU A 72 5.69 -7.51 -0.72
CA GLU A 72 6.95 -8.24 -0.81
C GLU A 72 7.25 -9.04 0.47
N ASN A 73 7.09 -8.42 1.65
CA ASN A 73 7.54 -9.00 2.92
C ASN A 73 6.48 -8.99 4.03
N GLY A 74 5.25 -8.56 3.75
CA GLY A 74 4.16 -8.53 4.72
C GLY A 74 4.32 -7.52 5.86
N GLN A 75 5.37 -6.70 5.88
CA GLN A 75 5.59 -5.69 6.91
C GLN A 75 4.43 -4.67 6.89
N GLN A 76 3.95 -4.31 8.09
CA GLN A 76 2.85 -3.37 8.26
C GLN A 76 3.37 -1.93 8.27
N PHE A 77 2.63 -1.05 7.62
CA PHE A 77 2.91 0.37 7.51
C PHE A 77 1.64 1.19 7.75
N TYR A 78 1.85 2.44 8.15
CA TYR A 78 0.80 3.44 8.33
C TYR A 78 1.13 4.65 7.46
N ALA A 79 0.11 5.19 6.79
CA ALA A 79 0.22 6.42 6.02
C ALA A 79 -1.04 7.28 6.21
N LEU A 80 -0.88 8.59 6.10
CA LEU A 80 -2.00 9.52 6.05
C LEU A 80 -2.50 9.61 4.61
N VAL A 81 -3.75 9.24 4.37
CA VAL A 81 -4.35 9.16 3.04
C VAL A 81 -5.46 10.19 2.89
N ASN A 82 -5.60 10.70 1.67
CA ASN A 82 -6.78 11.43 1.24
C ASN A 82 -7.80 10.44 0.69
N THR A 83 -9.05 10.54 1.14
CA THR A 83 -10.17 9.67 0.75
C THR A 83 -11.09 10.31 -0.27
N ALA A 84 -10.84 11.56 -0.66
CA ALA A 84 -11.55 12.16 -1.79
C ALA A 84 -11.16 11.41 -3.08
N GLU A 85 -12.16 10.97 -3.83
CA GLU A 85 -12.01 10.01 -4.95
C GLU A 85 -11.34 10.60 -6.20
N THR A 86 -10.91 11.86 -6.20
CA THR A 86 -10.79 12.63 -7.44
C THR A 86 -9.38 13.00 -7.88
N GLU A 87 -8.34 12.88 -7.05
CA GLU A 87 -7.03 13.41 -7.42
C GLU A 87 -5.85 12.56 -6.96
N ILE A 88 -4.81 12.51 -7.81
CA ILE A 88 -3.45 12.17 -7.42
C ILE A 88 -2.88 13.32 -6.54
N THR A 89 -3.57 13.66 -5.46
CA THR A 89 -3.48 14.97 -4.75
C THR A 89 -2.05 15.40 -4.43
N ARG A 90 -1.23 14.51 -3.88
CA ARG A 90 0.17 14.84 -3.56
C ARG A 90 1.05 14.94 -4.80
N MET A 91 0.97 13.98 -5.71
CA MET A 91 1.82 14.01 -6.90
C MET A 91 1.46 15.18 -7.82
N SER A 92 0.19 15.58 -7.89
CA SER A 92 -0.26 16.74 -8.65
C SER A 92 0.43 18.05 -8.22
N SER A 93 0.90 18.12 -6.97
CA SER A 93 1.67 19.28 -6.48
C SER A 93 3.19 19.15 -6.68
N GLU A 94 3.71 17.94 -6.85
CA GLU A 94 5.16 17.63 -6.89
C GLU A 94 5.66 17.30 -8.31
N TYR A 95 4.77 17.02 -9.26
CA TYR A 95 5.08 16.52 -10.61
C TYR A 95 4.34 17.33 -11.67
N ALA A 96 4.97 17.50 -12.84
CA ALA A 96 4.34 18.14 -13.99
C ALA A 96 3.33 17.21 -14.69
N ASP A 97 2.41 17.78 -15.47
CA ASP A 97 1.31 17.03 -16.12
C ASP A 97 1.78 15.85 -16.97
N ASN A 98 2.90 16.01 -17.68
CA ASN A 98 3.49 14.96 -18.50
C ASN A 98 4.15 13.87 -17.64
N GLU A 99 4.77 14.23 -16.52
CA GLU A 99 5.31 13.26 -15.57
C GLU A 99 4.17 12.44 -14.91
N LEU A 100 3.06 13.08 -14.57
CA LEU A 100 1.85 12.44 -14.07
C LEU A 100 1.19 11.53 -15.12
N GLU A 101 1.22 11.92 -16.39
CA GLU A 101 0.72 11.06 -17.47
C GLU A 101 1.58 9.80 -17.63
N LEU A 102 2.91 9.92 -17.59
CA LEU A 102 3.78 8.76 -17.62
C LEU A 102 3.53 7.84 -16.41
N PHE A 103 3.33 8.42 -15.22
CA PHE A 103 3.00 7.65 -14.03
C PHE A 103 1.68 6.88 -14.19
N ARG A 104 0.63 7.51 -14.75
CA ARG A 104 -0.63 6.81 -15.08
C ARG A 104 -0.44 5.68 -16.09
N LYS A 105 0.32 5.91 -17.17
CA LYS A 105 0.65 4.84 -18.13
C LYS A 105 1.42 3.69 -17.48
N THR A 106 2.30 4.01 -16.53
CA THR A 106 3.04 3.01 -15.75
C THR A 106 2.09 2.20 -14.86
N MET A 107 1.10 2.85 -14.22
CA MET A 107 0.03 2.14 -13.50
C MET A 107 -0.78 1.24 -14.44
N ASP A 108 -1.14 1.70 -15.64
CA ASP A 108 -1.88 0.89 -16.61
C ASP A 108 -1.14 -0.41 -16.94
N LEU A 109 0.18 -0.32 -17.17
CA LEU A 109 1.04 -1.48 -17.43
C LEU A 109 1.09 -2.43 -16.21
N ILE A 110 1.25 -1.89 -14.99
CA ILE A 110 1.33 -2.67 -13.75
C ILE A 110 -0.01 -3.35 -13.42
N VAL A 111 -1.13 -2.66 -13.58
CA VAL A 111 -2.47 -3.20 -13.31
C VAL A 111 -2.80 -4.32 -14.30
N SER A 112 -2.44 -4.13 -15.57
CA SER A 112 -2.73 -5.10 -16.64
C SER A 112 -1.83 -6.33 -16.59
N SER A 113 -0.72 -6.30 -15.86
CA SER A 113 0.22 -7.42 -15.82
C SER A 113 -0.20 -8.52 -14.84
N GLU A 114 0.22 -9.74 -15.15
CA GLU A 114 -0.11 -10.91 -14.33
C GLU A 114 0.57 -10.84 -12.95
N ASN A 115 1.83 -10.41 -12.91
CA ASN A 115 2.67 -10.36 -11.72
C ASN A 115 2.69 -8.99 -11.01
N GLY A 116 1.97 -8.00 -11.53
CA GLY A 116 1.94 -6.65 -10.95
C GLY A 116 3.24 -5.88 -11.14
N THR A 117 4.00 -6.15 -12.21
CA THR A 117 5.19 -5.38 -12.60
C THR A 117 5.09 -4.85 -14.02
N ALA A 118 5.92 -3.86 -14.36
CA ALA A 118 6.14 -3.36 -15.70
C ALA A 118 7.63 -3.19 -15.96
N SER A 119 8.09 -3.64 -17.13
CA SER A 119 9.50 -3.51 -17.50
C SER A 119 9.87 -2.06 -17.83
N SER A 120 11.13 -1.69 -17.60
CA SER A 120 11.67 -0.37 -17.98
C SER A 120 11.46 -0.08 -19.46
N THR A 121 11.60 -1.09 -20.31
CA THR A 121 11.42 -1.00 -21.75
C THR A 121 9.98 -0.70 -22.13
N ASP A 122 8.99 -1.35 -21.50
CA ASP A 122 7.58 -1.11 -21.78
C ASP A 122 7.17 0.30 -21.36
N ILE A 123 7.66 0.74 -20.19
CA ILE A 123 7.40 2.11 -19.71
C ILE A 123 8.02 3.15 -20.65
N LEU A 124 9.26 2.94 -21.10
CA LEU A 124 9.93 3.83 -22.06
C LEU A 124 9.19 3.92 -23.38
N ASN A 125 8.67 2.80 -23.89
CA ASN A 125 7.89 2.77 -25.13
C ASN A 125 6.53 3.46 -24.95
N SER A 126 5.94 3.42 -23.75
CA SER A 126 4.67 4.11 -23.45
C SER A 126 4.81 5.64 -23.49
N ALA A 127 6.02 6.18 -23.29
CA ALA A 127 6.29 7.61 -23.34
C ALA A 127 6.03 8.22 -24.73
N ASP A 128 6.23 7.42 -25.79
CA ASP A 128 5.96 7.84 -27.17
C ASP A 128 4.46 7.98 -27.47
N MET A 129 3.61 7.34 -26.66
CA MET A 129 2.14 7.37 -26.74
C MET A 129 1.51 8.43 -25.82
N MET A 130 2.30 9.34 -25.26
CA MET A 130 1.81 10.42 -24.42
C MET A 130 1.11 11.51 -25.24
N ILE A 131 0.00 12.02 -24.69
CA ILE A 131 -0.81 13.10 -25.25
C ILE A 131 -0.16 14.45 -24.89
N THR A 132 0.33 14.58 -23.66
CA THR A 132 1.12 15.74 -23.22
C THR A 132 2.50 15.75 -23.89
N LYS A 133 3.35 16.73 -23.52
CA LYS A 133 4.72 16.81 -24.00
C LYS A 133 5.46 15.49 -23.73
N LYS A 134 5.78 14.78 -24.82
CA LYS A 134 6.55 13.53 -24.80
C LYS A 134 7.89 13.74 -24.08
N LEU A 135 8.20 12.82 -23.18
CA LEU A 135 9.48 12.76 -22.50
C LEU A 135 10.49 12.02 -23.37
N LYS A 136 11.73 12.50 -23.42
CA LYS A 136 12.84 11.73 -23.99
C LYS A 136 13.10 10.50 -23.14
N LYS A 137 13.75 9.47 -23.70
CA LYS A 137 14.14 8.26 -22.96
C LYS A 137 14.95 8.59 -21.69
N SER A 138 15.94 9.47 -21.80
CA SER A 138 16.75 9.91 -20.65
C SER A 138 15.93 10.66 -19.58
N GLU A 139 14.94 11.46 -20.00
CA GLU A 139 14.05 12.17 -19.06
C GLU A 139 13.10 11.18 -18.36
N THR A 140 12.65 10.17 -19.08
CA THR A 140 11.80 9.07 -18.57
C THR A 140 12.55 8.24 -17.52
N GLU A 141 13.80 7.84 -17.81
CA GLU A 141 14.65 7.12 -16.85
C GLU A 141 14.93 7.94 -15.59
N HIS A 142 15.19 9.24 -15.75
CA HIS A 142 15.36 10.13 -14.60
C HIS A 142 14.07 10.21 -13.76
N LEU A 143 12.92 10.36 -14.41
CA LEU A 143 11.63 10.40 -13.71
C LEU A 143 11.35 9.10 -12.96
N LEU A 144 11.61 7.94 -13.56
CA LEU A 144 11.47 6.64 -12.88
C LEU A 144 12.36 6.54 -11.64
N THR A 145 13.61 7.00 -11.73
CA THR A 145 14.52 7.07 -10.58
C THR A 145 13.97 7.97 -9.47
N ARG A 146 13.36 9.11 -9.85
CA ARG A 146 12.75 10.05 -8.90
C ARG A 146 11.52 9.43 -8.23
N LEU A 147 10.63 8.79 -8.99
CA LEU A 147 9.47 8.07 -8.47
C LEU A 147 9.86 6.96 -7.49
N VAL A 148 11.00 6.28 -7.70
CA VAL A 148 11.53 5.29 -6.75
C VAL A 148 12.12 5.95 -5.49
N SER A 149 12.85 7.06 -5.65
CA SER A 149 13.37 7.86 -4.53
C SER A 149 12.23 8.33 -3.62
N ASP A 150 11.19 8.87 -4.23
CA ASP A 150 10.03 9.45 -3.55
C ASP A 150 9.05 8.39 -3.04
N LYS A 151 9.35 7.10 -3.22
CA LYS A 151 8.52 5.98 -2.77
C LYS A 151 7.13 6.00 -3.41
N TRP A 152 7.06 6.29 -4.69
CA TRP A 152 5.89 5.99 -5.51
C TRP A 152 6.03 4.60 -6.15
N LEU A 153 7.20 4.32 -6.72
CA LEU A 153 7.54 3.04 -7.33
C LEU A 153 8.60 2.28 -6.52
N CYS A 154 8.68 0.97 -6.77
CA CYS A 154 9.81 0.11 -6.40
C CYS A 154 10.39 -0.48 -7.68
N GLU A 155 11.72 -0.51 -7.78
CA GLU A 155 12.45 -1.10 -8.91
C GLU A 155 13.23 -2.33 -8.44
N LYS A 156 13.25 -3.38 -9.28
CA LYS A 156 14.04 -4.58 -9.08
C LYS A 156 14.45 -5.19 -10.41
N ARG A 157 15.72 -5.03 -10.80
CA ARG A 157 16.30 -5.62 -12.02
C ARG A 157 15.61 -5.16 -13.31
N GLY A 158 15.27 -3.87 -13.39
CA GLY A 158 14.58 -3.26 -14.53
C GLY A 158 13.06 -3.42 -14.51
N GLU A 159 12.50 -4.12 -13.53
CA GLU A 159 11.05 -4.24 -13.32
C GLU A 159 10.57 -3.24 -12.27
N TYR A 160 9.46 -2.57 -12.55
CA TYR A 160 8.84 -1.60 -11.67
C TYR A 160 7.50 -2.10 -11.15
N THR A 161 7.21 -1.83 -9.88
CA THR A 161 5.89 -2.07 -9.26
C THR A 161 5.52 -0.88 -8.37
N LEU A 162 4.26 -0.82 -7.92
CA LEU A 162 3.84 0.21 -6.97
C LEU A 162 4.46 -0.06 -5.60
N SER A 163 4.99 0.98 -4.98
CA SER A 163 5.46 0.89 -3.60
C SER A 163 4.29 0.73 -2.62
N THR A 164 4.58 0.25 -1.41
CA THR A 164 3.57 0.18 -0.33
C THR A 164 2.94 1.53 -0.01
N ARG A 165 3.71 2.62 -0.07
CA ARG A 165 3.20 3.98 0.14
C ARG A 165 2.18 4.35 -0.93
N CYS A 166 2.54 4.14 -2.20
CA CYS A 166 1.64 4.41 -3.32
C CYS A 166 0.34 3.61 -3.21
N ILE A 167 0.42 2.31 -2.91
CA ILE A 167 -0.76 1.45 -2.78
C ILE A 167 -1.68 1.97 -1.67
N ILE A 168 -1.14 2.32 -0.50
CA ILE A 168 -1.95 2.82 0.63
C ILE A 168 -2.58 4.18 0.30
N GLU A 169 -1.79 5.13 -0.21
CA GLU A 169 -2.25 6.49 -0.48
C GLU A 169 -3.24 6.54 -1.65
N MET A 170 -3.04 5.73 -2.69
CA MET A 170 -3.83 5.76 -3.92
C MET A 170 -4.87 4.64 -4.03
N GLU A 171 -5.05 3.79 -3.01
CA GLU A 171 -6.03 2.70 -3.06
C GLU A 171 -7.44 3.15 -3.50
N PRO A 172 -7.99 4.28 -2.99
CA PRO A 172 -9.30 4.76 -3.44
C PRO A 172 -9.33 5.08 -4.94
N TYR A 173 -8.31 5.80 -5.43
CA TYR A 173 -8.17 6.13 -6.85
C TYR A 173 -8.02 4.88 -7.72
N ILE A 174 -7.15 3.95 -7.31
CA ILE A 174 -6.89 2.71 -8.06
C ILE A 174 -8.18 1.89 -8.19
N ARG A 175 -8.96 1.77 -7.12
CA ARG A 175 -10.24 1.05 -7.15
C ARG A 175 -11.26 1.70 -8.07
N ALA A 176 -11.35 3.03 -8.06
CA ALA A 176 -12.29 3.76 -8.90
C ALA A 176 -11.90 3.69 -10.38
N MET A 177 -10.62 3.84 -10.70
CA MET A 177 -10.14 3.91 -12.09
C MET A 177 -9.96 2.55 -12.75
N TYR A 178 -9.63 1.53 -11.96
CA TYR A 178 -9.28 0.19 -12.48
C TYR A 178 -10.22 -0.89 -11.95
N GLN A 179 -11.48 -0.56 -11.67
CA GLN A 179 -12.43 -1.43 -10.98
C GLN A 179 -12.54 -2.85 -11.57
N ASP A 180 -12.48 -2.98 -12.90
CA ASP A 180 -12.61 -4.27 -13.60
C ASP A 180 -11.29 -5.05 -13.77
N GLN A 181 -10.15 -4.40 -13.52
CA GLN A 181 -8.82 -4.98 -13.76
C GLN A 181 -8.07 -5.24 -12.46
N VAL A 182 -8.32 -4.43 -11.42
CA VAL A 182 -7.61 -4.53 -10.15
C VAL A 182 -8.00 -5.80 -9.41
N LYS A 183 -6.99 -6.54 -8.93
CA LYS A 183 -7.21 -7.75 -8.16
C LYS A 183 -7.45 -7.35 -6.70
N MET A 184 -8.43 -7.99 -6.07
CA MET A 184 -8.77 -7.78 -4.67
C MET A 184 -8.41 -9.00 -3.84
N CYS A 185 -7.64 -8.80 -2.77
CA CYS A 185 -7.27 -9.89 -1.88
C CYS A 185 -8.47 -10.38 -1.07
N TYR A 186 -8.74 -11.68 -1.11
CA TYR A 186 -9.86 -12.30 -0.41
C TYR A 186 -9.74 -12.25 1.12
N ILE A 187 -8.51 -12.15 1.65
CA ILE A 187 -8.27 -12.18 3.10
C ILE A 187 -8.35 -10.78 3.72
N CYS A 188 -7.61 -9.81 3.18
CA CYS A 188 -7.55 -8.47 3.75
C CYS A 188 -8.47 -7.46 3.06
N HIS A 189 -9.10 -7.85 1.95
CA HIS A 189 -9.96 -7.01 1.13
C HIS A 189 -9.28 -5.76 0.55
N SER A 190 -7.95 -5.70 0.54
CA SER A 190 -7.16 -4.63 -0.09
C SER A 190 -6.75 -4.97 -1.52
N VAL A 191 -6.45 -3.94 -2.31
CA VAL A 191 -5.88 -4.07 -3.65
C VAL A 191 -4.63 -4.94 -3.63
N ALA A 192 -4.50 -5.83 -4.60
CA ALA A 192 -3.41 -6.78 -4.73
C ALA A 192 -2.75 -6.73 -6.11
N PHE A 193 -1.47 -6.38 -6.16
CA PHE A 193 -0.69 -6.46 -7.40
C PHE A 193 0.04 -7.80 -7.48
N GLN A 194 0.67 -8.22 -6.38
CA GLN A 194 1.40 -9.47 -6.22
C GLN A 194 0.57 -10.46 -5.38
N CYS A 195 -0.15 -11.34 -6.07
CA CYS A 195 -1.02 -12.34 -5.44
C CYS A 195 -0.87 -13.73 -6.07
N GLN A 196 -1.30 -14.73 -5.32
CA GLN A 196 -1.59 -16.06 -5.85
C GLN A 196 -3.10 -16.15 -6.12
N ILE A 197 -3.47 -16.87 -7.16
CA ILE A 197 -4.86 -17.01 -7.63
C ILE A 197 -5.27 -18.47 -7.47
N CYS A 198 -6.47 -18.74 -6.96
CA CYS A 198 -6.98 -20.12 -6.94
C CYS A 198 -7.18 -20.62 -8.38
N ASP A 199 -6.63 -21.80 -8.70
CA ASP A 199 -6.70 -22.36 -10.06
C ASP A 199 -8.05 -23.00 -10.40
N ASN A 200 -8.95 -23.15 -9.42
CA ASN A 200 -10.31 -23.61 -9.70
C ASN A 200 -11.01 -22.56 -10.60
N PRO A 201 -11.43 -22.93 -11.82
CA PRO A 201 -12.05 -22.00 -12.79
C PRO A 201 -13.34 -21.35 -12.30
N SER A 202 -14.05 -21.98 -11.35
CA SER A 202 -15.27 -21.45 -10.74
C SER A 202 -15.01 -20.57 -9.52
N CYS A 203 -13.76 -20.49 -9.04
CA CYS A 203 -13.38 -19.74 -7.86
C CYS A 203 -12.53 -18.51 -8.20
N GLY A 204 -11.27 -18.72 -8.61
CA GLY A 204 -10.38 -17.64 -9.01
C GLY A 204 -10.14 -16.56 -7.96
N ILE A 205 -10.28 -16.82 -6.65
CA ILE A 205 -9.97 -15.82 -5.62
C ILE A 205 -8.49 -15.45 -5.67
N LYS A 206 -8.19 -14.21 -5.31
CA LYS A 206 -6.81 -13.68 -5.28
C LYS A 206 -6.41 -13.47 -3.84
N ILE A 207 -5.20 -13.88 -3.45
CA ILE A 207 -4.69 -13.67 -2.10
C ILE A 207 -3.26 -13.15 -2.20
N HIS A 208 -2.97 -12.02 -1.53
CA HIS A 208 -1.60 -11.50 -1.41
C HIS A 208 -0.64 -12.59 -0.93
N ARG A 209 0.61 -12.60 -1.43
CA ARG A 209 1.62 -13.56 -0.97
C ARG A 209 1.80 -13.56 0.56
N PRO A 210 1.88 -12.40 1.25
CA PRO A 210 1.89 -12.38 2.71
C PRO A 210 0.62 -12.89 3.39
N CYS A 211 -0.55 -12.73 2.76
CA CYS A 211 -1.81 -13.25 3.30
C CYS A 211 -1.86 -14.76 3.19
N VAL A 212 -1.43 -15.34 2.06
CA VAL A 212 -1.27 -16.79 1.89
C VAL A 212 -0.38 -17.36 3.00
N ALA A 213 0.82 -16.78 3.17
CA ALA A 213 1.77 -17.20 4.19
C ALA A 213 1.21 -17.19 5.61
N ARG A 214 0.40 -16.17 5.94
CA ARG A 214 -0.26 -16.06 7.26
C ARG A 214 -1.41 -17.04 7.41
N TYR A 215 -2.26 -17.15 6.40
CA TYR A 215 -3.48 -17.95 6.42
C TYR A 215 -3.20 -19.46 6.47
N PHE A 216 -2.21 -19.91 5.71
CA PHE A 216 -1.79 -21.31 5.62
C PHE A 216 -0.67 -21.69 6.59
N LYS A 217 -0.26 -20.79 7.48
CA LYS A 217 0.83 -21.03 8.43
C LYS A 217 0.56 -22.29 9.26
N GLY A 218 1.46 -23.26 9.17
CA GLY A 218 1.38 -24.51 9.93
C GLY A 218 0.36 -25.53 9.43
N ARG A 219 -0.28 -25.29 8.27
CA ARG A 219 -1.15 -26.29 7.62
C ARG A 219 -0.32 -27.18 6.71
N THR A 220 -0.52 -28.48 6.81
CA THR A 220 0.11 -29.49 5.93
C THR A 220 -0.61 -29.62 4.59
N GLU A 221 -1.93 -29.40 4.59
CA GLU A 221 -2.78 -29.46 3.40
C GLU A 221 -3.54 -28.13 3.25
N PRO A 222 -2.97 -27.15 2.53
CA PRO A 222 -3.60 -25.86 2.34
C PRO A 222 -4.80 -25.98 1.40
N HIS A 223 -5.97 -25.48 1.83
CA HIS A 223 -7.22 -25.47 1.05
C HIS A 223 -7.75 -24.05 0.87
N CYS A 224 -8.25 -23.76 -0.33
CA CYS A 224 -8.79 -22.47 -0.71
C CYS A 224 -9.88 -22.01 0.27
N PRO A 225 -9.79 -20.81 0.87
CA PRO A 225 -10.79 -20.33 1.83
C PRO A 225 -12.18 -20.10 1.24
N SER A 226 -12.34 -20.13 -0.09
CA SER A 226 -13.62 -19.88 -0.75
C SER A 226 -14.27 -21.13 -1.34
N CYS A 227 -13.50 -22.06 -1.93
CA CYS A 227 -14.06 -23.26 -2.59
C CYS A 227 -13.59 -24.57 -1.96
N ASP A 228 -12.73 -24.52 -0.94
CA ASP A 228 -12.17 -25.66 -0.23
C ASP A 228 -11.34 -26.65 -1.09
N ASP A 229 -11.01 -26.29 -2.34
CA ASP A 229 -10.06 -27.08 -3.15
C ASP A 229 -8.63 -26.91 -2.65
N PHE A 230 -7.77 -27.90 -2.94
CA PHE A 230 -6.34 -27.84 -2.64
C PHE A 230 -5.69 -26.58 -3.24
N TRP A 231 -4.90 -25.87 -2.42
CA TRP A 231 -4.17 -24.68 -2.86
C TRP A 231 -2.90 -25.11 -3.62
N PRO A 232 -2.84 -24.90 -4.94
CA PRO A 232 -1.82 -25.53 -5.79
C PRO A 232 -0.46 -24.84 -5.72
N HIS A 233 -0.39 -23.65 -5.12
CA HIS A 233 0.81 -22.82 -5.09
C HIS A 233 1.67 -23.08 -3.86
N GLU A 234 2.98 -22.93 -4.01
CA GLU A 234 3.92 -22.93 -2.88
C GLU A 234 3.55 -21.82 -1.88
N ILE A 235 3.47 -22.17 -0.59
CA ILE A 235 3.16 -21.23 0.48
C ILE A 235 4.38 -20.34 0.75
N PRO A 236 4.30 -19.02 0.53
CA PRO A 236 5.47 -18.15 0.70
C PRO A 236 5.95 -18.10 2.15
N GLU A 237 7.26 -17.99 2.35
CA GLU A 237 7.83 -17.65 3.66
C GLU A 237 7.87 -16.13 3.85
N VAL A 238 7.19 -15.61 4.88
CA VAL A 238 7.27 -14.19 5.24
C VAL A 238 8.32 -14.00 6.33
N ARG A 239 9.51 -13.53 5.92
CA ARG A 239 10.57 -13.12 6.84
C ARG A 239 10.13 -11.86 7.60
N GLY A 240 9.64 -12.03 8.82
CA GLY A 240 9.18 -10.91 9.65
C GLY A 240 8.02 -11.23 10.61
N LEU A 241 7.41 -12.42 10.52
CA LEU A 241 6.37 -12.88 11.45
C LEU A 241 6.89 -13.26 12.86
N HIS A 242 7.99 -12.66 13.30
CA HIS A 242 8.35 -12.63 14.72
C HIS A 242 7.58 -11.51 15.42
N SER A 243 6.28 -11.72 15.59
CA SER A 243 5.53 -11.11 16.69
C SER A 243 4.91 -12.24 17.51
N GLN A 244 5.55 -12.48 18.65
CA GLN A 244 4.97 -12.97 19.89
C GLN A 244 3.92 -14.08 19.77
N SER A 245 4.40 -15.31 19.77
CA SER A 245 3.72 -16.37 20.49
C SER A 245 4.79 -17.14 21.26
N LYS A 246 4.50 -17.42 22.54
CA LYS A 246 5.33 -18.06 23.58
C LYS A 246 6.10 -17.11 24.51
N ARG A 247 5.40 -16.50 25.47
CA ARG A 247 5.23 -16.98 26.86
C ARG A 247 4.70 -15.84 27.73
#